data_AF-A0A7Y4R6M7-F1
#
_entry.id   AF-A0A7Y4R6M7-F1
#
_cell.length_a   1.000
_cell.length_b   1.000
_cell.length_c   1.000
_cell.angle_alpha   90.00
_cell.angle_beta   90.00
_cell.angle_gamma   90.00
#
_symmetry.space_group_name_H-M   'P 1'
#
loop_
_entity.id
_entity.type
_entity.pdbx_description
1 polymer ?
#
loop_
_entity_poly.entity_id
_entity_poly.type
_entity_poly.pdbx_seq_one_letter_code
_entity_poly.pdbx_strand_id
1 'polypeptide(L)'
;MLVRNGWCATVAIVLAASARAAPPVVGDAAEFTLITGVDAGISVGTMRNVVPVPGPGFAGPVFDGDRLAGTSDAGGAIVFEGDGEPLFAPNAFGALSFTFRRGTIPIPGGSTVPILGIDYLGGPLLDLDGNLNNGSRSLVPVFGQTPVVILGTSSHVDFSFDWVAGAVELARVDMTSTNPGGPDIQAEIATTVNVLAGTSNNGTPGDPINPSFDTRLGALTAFPGASGQLHGVYRIDELGYEIWQDSIDPFSSTPLQLGTIQFLGTFRGWLVTRPRYGGQFPTLSGEGLGGPLWPAVNADDVGAVIVTANGLQGGSTLITDGSSRDRFSVCQPAPGPCNGGMPLTDFGGDLGAYLDAVVVPLLSADQHSFVYLESAGVGVNNSNDPVFGDTNAADVVIIAASLCGSPLNGGSGDFDANGVIGSPDFASLHQCVGTEVADFDGMCAPGDLNNDGAVDLIDFGRFQTVFGLSVTSPACEL
;
A
#
# COMPACT_ATOMS: atom_id res chain seq x y z
N MET A 1 1.99 -78.25 28.71
CA MET A 1 1.80 -77.93 30.14
C MET A 1 3.15 -77.52 30.71
N LEU A 2 3.48 -76.23 30.67
CA LEU A 2 4.37 -75.55 31.62
C LEU A 2 4.45 -74.07 31.24
N VAL A 3 4.15 -73.25 32.24
CA VAL A 3 4.21 -71.79 32.29
C VAL A 3 5.66 -71.32 32.22
N ARG A 4 5.92 -70.17 31.57
CA ARG A 4 6.89 -69.15 32.03
C ARG A 4 6.78 -67.80 31.27
N ASN A 5 6.47 -66.77 32.07
CA ASN A 5 7.04 -65.41 32.14
C ASN A 5 6.95 -64.52 30.89
N GLY A 6 6.22 -63.40 30.87
CA GLY A 6 6.44 -62.20 31.71
C GLY A 6 7.72 -61.51 31.22
N TRP A 7 7.68 -60.32 30.61
CA TRP A 7 7.70 -59.04 31.31
C TRP A 7 7.02 -57.93 30.50
N CYS A 8 6.25 -57.10 31.22
CA CYS A 8 5.77 -55.80 30.79
C CYS A 8 6.94 -54.80 30.73
N ALA A 9 7.00 -54.01 29.67
CA ALA A 9 7.68 -52.72 29.67
C ALA A 9 6.77 -51.71 28.98
N THR A 10 5.91 -51.08 29.78
CA THR A 10 5.17 -49.88 29.41
C THR A 10 6.16 -48.73 29.30
N VAL A 11 6.58 -48.39 28.09
CA VAL A 11 7.30 -47.15 27.80
C VAL A 11 6.25 -46.07 27.56
N ALA A 12 5.80 -45.43 28.65
CA ALA A 12 5.05 -44.19 28.57
C ALA A 12 6.05 -43.04 28.37
N ILE A 13 6.23 -42.60 27.12
CA ILE A 13 6.89 -41.33 26.83
C ILE A 13 5.85 -40.24 27.03
N VAL A 14 5.97 -39.53 28.15
CA VAL A 14 5.31 -38.24 28.35
C VAL A 14 6.06 -37.23 27.48
N LEU A 15 5.54 -36.98 26.27
CA LEU A 15 5.90 -35.80 25.48
C LEU A 15 5.21 -34.60 26.14
N ALA A 16 5.91 -33.95 27.06
CA ALA A 16 5.61 -32.58 27.42
C ALA A 16 6.01 -31.71 26.24
N ALA A 17 5.10 -31.55 25.27
CA ALA A 17 5.21 -30.55 24.23
C ALA A 17 5.02 -29.17 24.87
N SER A 18 6.11 -28.57 25.34
CA SER A 18 6.18 -27.12 25.40
C SER A 18 6.20 -26.62 23.95
N ALA A 19 5.01 -26.43 23.38
CA ALA A 19 4.81 -25.63 22.19
C ALA A 19 5.24 -24.20 22.53
N ARG A 20 6.54 -23.92 22.40
CA ARG A 20 6.94 -22.58 22.00
C ARG A 20 6.39 -22.44 20.59
N ALA A 21 5.39 -21.59 20.42
CA ALA A 21 5.02 -21.11 19.10
C ALA A 21 6.33 -20.71 18.42
N ALA A 22 6.68 -21.38 17.32
CA ALA A 22 7.65 -20.82 16.42
C ALA A 22 7.14 -19.41 16.09
N PRO A 23 7.99 -18.38 16.08
CA PRO A 23 7.57 -17.08 15.57
C PRO A 23 6.94 -17.32 14.18
N PRO A 24 5.84 -16.64 13.84
CA PRO A 24 5.26 -16.73 12.51
C PRO A 24 6.36 -16.52 11.47
N VAL A 25 6.43 -17.42 10.50
CA VAL A 25 7.34 -17.27 9.36
C VAL A 25 6.68 -16.23 8.47
N VAL A 26 7.09 -14.97 8.66
CA VAL A 26 6.75 -13.87 7.76
C VAL A 26 7.38 -14.20 6.40
N GLY A 27 6.56 -14.38 5.36
CA GLY A 27 7.07 -14.61 4.00
C GLY A 27 7.88 -13.40 3.50
N ASP A 28 8.69 -13.58 2.46
CA ASP A 28 9.38 -12.44 1.85
C ASP A 28 8.36 -11.40 1.35
N ALA A 29 8.69 -10.11 1.52
CA ALA A 29 7.79 -9.04 1.16
C ALA A 29 7.65 -8.92 -0.36
N ALA A 30 6.41 -8.95 -0.84
CA ALA A 30 6.02 -8.77 -2.22
C ALA A 30 5.91 -7.28 -2.56
N GLU A 31 6.61 -6.85 -3.62
CA GLU A 31 6.50 -5.48 -4.14
C GLU A 31 5.18 -5.30 -4.93
N PHE A 32 4.43 -4.26 -4.61
CA PHE A 32 3.28 -3.78 -5.37
C PHE A 32 3.60 -2.40 -5.93
N THR A 33 3.74 -2.31 -7.25
CA THR A 33 3.96 -1.05 -7.95
C THR A 33 2.65 -0.27 -8.03
N LEU A 34 2.69 1.03 -7.75
CA LEU A 34 1.51 1.89 -7.83
C LEU A 34 0.96 1.91 -9.25
N ILE A 35 -0.36 1.74 -9.36
CA ILE A 35 -1.04 1.75 -10.65
C ILE A 35 -1.17 3.19 -11.12
N THR A 36 -0.79 3.41 -12.37
CA THR A 36 -0.92 4.68 -13.07
C THR A 36 -1.90 4.49 -14.23
N GLY A 37 -2.82 5.45 -14.40
CA GLY A 37 -3.80 5.50 -15.48
C GLY A 37 -3.32 6.39 -16.62
N VAL A 38 -3.58 5.95 -17.86
CA VAL A 38 -3.25 6.71 -19.07
C VAL A 38 -4.42 7.64 -19.43
N ASP A 39 -4.09 8.93 -19.53
CA ASP A 39 -4.84 10.00 -20.22
C ASP A 39 -5.92 10.77 -19.42
N ALA A 40 -5.48 11.83 -18.73
CA ALA A 40 -6.32 12.87 -18.13
C ALA A 40 -6.97 13.83 -19.17
N GLY A 41 -6.92 13.48 -20.46
CA GLY A 41 -7.28 14.38 -21.55
C GLY A 41 -8.74 14.41 -21.98
N ILE A 42 -9.62 13.51 -21.51
CA ILE A 42 -10.99 13.40 -22.05
C ILE A 42 -12.02 13.00 -20.98
N SER A 43 -12.37 13.92 -20.07
CA SER A 43 -13.76 14.27 -19.66
C SER A 43 -13.73 15.05 -18.34
N VAL A 44 -14.28 16.25 -18.35
CA VAL A 44 -14.17 17.22 -17.25
C VAL A 44 -15.10 16.79 -16.11
N GLY A 45 -14.55 16.22 -15.05
CA GLY A 45 -15.28 16.00 -13.81
C GLY A 45 -15.79 17.33 -13.23
N THR A 46 -16.86 17.27 -12.42
CA THR A 46 -17.39 18.48 -11.78
C THR A 46 -16.33 19.07 -10.86
N MET A 47 -15.91 20.31 -11.13
CA MET A 47 -15.03 21.07 -10.25
C MET A 47 -15.83 21.53 -9.03
N ARG A 48 -15.35 21.19 -7.83
CA ARG A 48 -15.91 21.71 -6.58
C ARG A 48 -14.87 22.53 -5.86
N ASN A 49 -15.27 23.73 -5.45
CA ASN A 49 -14.46 24.52 -4.53
C ASN A 49 -14.63 23.92 -3.13
N VAL A 50 -13.57 23.30 -2.64
CA VAL A 50 -13.52 22.89 -1.23
C VAL A 50 -12.89 24.03 -0.46
N VAL A 51 -13.56 24.44 0.60
CA VAL A 51 -13.15 25.58 1.41
C VAL A 51 -12.75 25.05 2.79
N PRO A 52 -11.62 25.47 3.36
CA PRO A 52 -11.28 25.16 4.73
C PRO A 52 -12.38 25.61 5.71
N VAL A 53 -12.60 24.86 6.80
CA VAL A 53 -13.70 25.18 7.73
C VAL A 53 -13.28 25.03 9.20
N PRO A 54 -13.53 26.02 10.07
CA PRO A 54 -14.26 27.27 9.84
C PRO A 54 -13.37 28.50 9.56
N GLY A 55 -13.07 28.84 8.30
CA GLY A 55 -12.30 30.05 8.05
C GLY A 55 -11.88 30.31 6.60
N PRO A 56 -11.31 31.50 6.32
CA PRO A 56 -10.69 31.77 5.03
C PRO A 56 -9.39 30.97 4.91
N GLY A 57 -9.21 30.27 3.79
CA GLY A 57 -7.96 29.64 3.37
C GLY A 57 -7.89 29.61 1.85
N PHE A 58 -6.93 28.89 1.29
CA PHE A 58 -6.91 28.68 -0.16
C PHE A 58 -8.09 27.78 -0.52
N ALA A 59 -9.16 28.36 -1.07
CA ALA A 59 -10.23 27.59 -1.68
C ALA A 59 -9.66 26.97 -2.96
N GLY A 60 -9.38 25.68 -2.92
CA GLY A 60 -8.86 24.94 -4.07
C GLY A 60 -10.01 24.33 -4.87
N PRO A 61 -10.05 24.49 -6.20
CA PRO A 61 -10.87 23.62 -7.02
C PRO A 61 -10.31 22.20 -6.90
N VAL A 62 -11.16 21.28 -6.49
CA VAL A 62 -10.83 19.85 -6.55
C VAL A 62 -11.79 19.22 -7.55
N PHE A 63 -11.27 18.52 -8.54
CA PHE A 63 -12.09 17.81 -9.51
C PHE A 63 -12.49 16.47 -8.90
N ASP A 64 -13.76 16.10 -9.07
CA ASP A 64 -14.27 14.86 -8.46
C ASP A 64 -13.60 13.60 -9.03
N GLY A 65 -13.17 13.66 -10.29
CA GLY A 65 -12.45 12.55 -10.93
C GLY A 65 -11.01 12.33 -10.46
N ASP A 66 -10.43 13.32 -9.76
CA ASP A 66 -9.05 13.22 -9.26
C ASP A 66 -8.96 12.52 -7.88
N ARG A 67 -10.10 12.15 -7.29
CA ARG A 67 -10.21 11.71 -5.88
C ARG A 67 -10.45 10.22 -5.71
N LEU A 68 -10.80 9.53 -6.78
CA LEU A 68 -10.87 8.07 -6.90
C LEU A 68 -10.52 7.79 -8.34
N ALA A 69 -9.26 8.04 -8.69
CA ALA A 69 -8.49 7.19 -9.56
C ALA A 69 -9.33 6.44 -10.62
N GLY A 70 -9.86 7.19 -11.60
CA GLY A 70 -10.52 6.63 -12.77
C GLY A 70 -12.03 6.43 -12.68
N THR A 71 -12.77 7.40 -12.11
CA THR A 71 -14.07 7.69 -12.74
C THR A 71 -13.86 7.89 -14.25
N SER A 72 -14.91 7.72 -15.07
CA SER A 72 -14.82 8.02 -16.52
C SER A 72 -14.35 9.45 -16.83
N ASP A 73 -14.29 10.29 -15.80
CA ASP A 73 -13.81 11.65 -15.81
C ASP A 73 -12.45 11.72 -15.12
N ALA A 74 -11.42 12.16 -15.84
CA ALA A 74 -10.18 12.66 -15.26
C ALA A 74 -10.21 14.19 -15.37
N GLY A 75 -9.83 14.90 -14.31
CA GLY A 75 -9.75 16.36 -14.35
C GLY A 75 -8.88 16.85 -15.52
N GLY A 76 -9.11 18.09 -15.98
CA GLY A 76 -8.21 18.70 -16.95
C GLY A 76 -6.77 18.77 -16.42
N ALA A 77 -5.79 19.05 -17.29
CA ALA A 77 -4.40 19.20 -16.88
C ALA A 77 -4.26 20.12 -15.65
N ILE A 78 -3.68 19.57 -14.58
CA ILE A 78 -3.47 20.30 -13.33
C ILE A 78 -2.20 21.13 -13.51
N VAL A 79 -2.35 22.44 -13.38
CA VAL A 79 -1.24 23.39 -13.53
C VAL A 79 -0.68 23.72 -12.16
N PHE A 80 0.65 23.83 -12.08
CA PHE A 80 1.31 24.32 -10.88
C PHE A 80 0.96 25.79 -10.64
N GLU A 81 0.54 26.13 -9.42
CA GLU A 81 0.04 27.44 -9.02
C GLU A 81 1.10 28.32 -8.32
N GLY A 82 2.30 27.79 -8.07
CA GLY A 82 3.37 28.48 -7.34
C GLY A 82 4.42 29.16 -8.23
N ASP A 83 5.56 29.49 -7.63
CA ASP A 83 6.69 30.14 -8.30
C ASP A 83 7.68 29.12 -8.88
N GLY A 84 8.08 29.30 -10.14
CA GLY A 84 9.08 28.46 -10.83
C GLY A 84 8.48 27.34 -11.69
N GLU A 85 9.30 26.35 -12.04
CA GLU A 85 8.90 25.17 -12.81
C GLU A 85 9.25 23.91 -11.99
N PRO A 86 8.25 23.07 -11.62
CA PRO A 86 8.49 21.87 -10.83
C PRO A 86 9.20 20.79 -11.64
N LEU A 87 9.94 19.91 -10.95
CA LEU A 87 10.64 18.78 -11.57
C LEU A 87 9.67 17.89 -12.35
N PHE A 88 8.48 17.68 -11.78
CA PHE A 88 7.36 17.02 -12.44
C PHE A 88 6.13 17.91 -12.37
N ALA A 89 5.36 17.94 -13.47
CA ALA A 89 4.05 18.57 -13.45
C ALA A 89 3.12 17.89 -12.44
N PRO A 90 2.16 18.61 -11.84
CA PRO A 90 1.13 18.00 -10.99
C PRO A 90 0.40 16.89 -11.75
N ASN A 91 0.26 15.72 -11.12
CA ASN A 91 -0.33 14.52 -11.73
C ASN A 91 0.38 14.06 -13.02
N ALA A 92 1.68 14.36 -13.20
CA ALA A 92 2.45 13.97 -14.39
C ALA A 92 2.43 12.46 -14.67
N PHE A 93 2.15 11.64 -13.67
CA PHE A 93 2.16 10.18 -13.75
C PHE A 93 0.78 9.54 -13.76
N GLY A 94 -0.33 10.32 -13.77
CA GLY A 94 -1.68 9.74 -13.83
C GLY A 94 -2.00 8.81 -12.64
N ALA A 95 -1.77 9.27 -11.42
CA ALA A 95 -1.79 8.41 -10.25
C ALA A 95 -3.19 7.95 -9.85
N LEU A 96 -3.35 6.64 -9.58
CA LEU A 96 -4.53 6.12 -8.89
C LEU A 96 -4.42 6.22 -7.35
N SER A 97 -3.22 6.51 -6.86
CA SER A 97 -2.91 6.63 -5.45
C SER A 97 -2.73 8.09 -5.09
N PHE A 98 -3.20 8.51 -3.93
CA PHE A 98 -3.09 9.89 -3.50
C PHE A 98 -3.08 10.00 -1.97
N THR A 99 -2.47 11.08 -1.50
CA THR A 99 -2.70 11.60 -0.15
C THR A 99 -3.52 12.87 -0.28
N PHE A 100 -4.68 12.89 0.35
CA PHE A 100 -5.42 14.12 0.57
C PHE A 100 -5.01 14.70 1.90
N ARG A 101 -4.55 15.95 1.87
CA ARG A 101 -4.15 16.71 3.04
C ARG A 101 -5.13 17.83 3.28
N ARG A 102 -5.61 17.93 4.51
CA ARG A 102 -6.34 19.10 5.00
C ARG A 102 -5.62 19.64 6.20
N GLY A 103 -5.15 20.88 6.11
CA GLY A 103 -4.39 21.40 7.21
C GLY A 103 -4.11 22.88 7.22
N THR A 104 -3.06 23.28 7.95
CA THR A 104 -2.55 24.64 7.93
C THR A 104 -1.05 24.65 7.68
N ILE A 105 -0.57 25.67 6.99
CA ILE A 105 0.87 25.97 6.86
C ILE A 105 1.17 27.29 7.58
N PRO A 106 2.31 27.42 8.25
CA PRO A 106 2.75 28.71 8.78
C PRO A 106 3.16 29.60 7.61
N ILE A 107 2.89 30.90 7.72
CA ILE A 107 3.40 31.90 6.79
C ILE A 107 4.24 32.94 7.53
N PRO A 108 5.24 33.57 6.87
CA PRO A 108 6.03 34.64 7.45
C PRO A 108 5.15 35.70 8.12
N GLY A 109 5.43 36.02 9.39
CA GLY A 109 4.63 36.95 10.19
C GLY A 109 3.71 36.30 11.25
N GLY A 110 3.83 34.99 11.47
CA GLY A 110 3.16 34.29 12.58
C GLY A 110 1.68 34.03 12.35
N SER A 111 1.22 34.10 11.11
CA SER A 111 -0.11 33.66 10.69
C SER A 111 -0.05 32.23 10.16
N THR A 112 -1.19 31.54 10.18
CA THR A 112 -1.36 30.24 9.52
C THR A 112 -2.39 30.36 8.41
N VAL A 113 -2.16 29.65 7.31
CA VAL A 113 -3.11 29.58 6.19
C VAL A 113 -3.60 28.15 6.07
N PRO A 114 -4.92 27.92 6.09
CA PRO A 114 -5.45 26.61 5.81
C PRO A 114 -5.16 26.18 4.37
N ILE A 115 -4.65 24.96 4.22
CA ILE A 115 -4.37 24.27 2.98
C ILE A 115 -5.31 23.08 2.83
N LEU A 116 -5.73 22.85 1.59
CA LEU A 116 -6.43 21.65 1.20
C LEU A 116 -5.87 21.24 -0.15
N GLY A 117 -5.35 20.02 -0.26
CA GLY A 117 -4.64 19.61 -1.46
C GLY A 117 -4.56 18.11 -1.61
N ILE A 118 -4.24 17.70 -2.83
CA ILE A 118 -3.97 16.32 -3.20
C ILE A 118 -2.50 16.23 -3.56
N ASP A 119 -1.79 15.31 -2.91
CA ASP A 119 -0.49 14.82 -3.33
C ASP A 119 -0.73 13.52 -4.12
N TYR A 120 -0.55 13.57 -5.45
CA TYR A 120 -0.69 12.44 -6.35
C TYR A 120 0.54 11.54 -6.21
N LEU A 121 0.34 10.29 -5.76
CA LEU A 121 1.41 9.34 -5.48
C LEU A 121 1.71 8.51 -6.73
N GLY A 122 2.93 8.61 -7.27
CA GLY A 122 3.32 7.85 -8.45
C GLY A 122 4.62 8.34 -9.08
N GLY A 123 4.99 7.68 -10.19
CA GLY A 123 6.21 7.98 -10.94
C GLY A 123 7.43 7.23 -10.45
N PRO A 124 8.62 7.51 -11.04
CA PRO A 124 9.86 6.84 -10.69
C PRO A 124 10.39 7.35 -9.34
N LEU A 125 11.26 6.56 -8.71
CA LEU A 125 11.92 6.96 -7.49
C LEU A 125 12.98 8.04 -7.77
N LEU A 126 13.17 8.92 -6.80
CA LEU A 126 14.17 9.97 -6.85
C LEU A 126 15.38 9.64 -5.97
N ASP A 127 16.56 9.98 -6.47
CA ASP A 127 17.79 10.12 -5.71
C ASP A 127 18.03 11.61 -5.45
N LEU A 128 17.95 11.98 -4.18
CA LEU A 128 17.93 13.39 -3.77
C LEU A 128 19.33 14.02 -3.79
N ASP A 129 20.40 13.24 -3.77
CA ASP A 129 21.76 13.80 -3.74
C ASP A 129 22.24 14.32 -5.11
N GLY A 130 21.51 14.02 -6.19
CA GLY A 130 21.80 14.44 -7.56
C GLY A 130 22.82 13.57 -8.31
N ASN A 131 23.26 12.44 -7.76
CA ASN A 131 24.34 11.62 -8.31
C ASN A 131 23.85 10.53 -9.27
N LEU A 132 23.84 10.85 -10.56
CA LEU A 132 23.49 9.90 -11.64
C LEU A 132 24.34 8.62 -11.73
N ASN A 133 25.48 8.52 -11.02
CA ASN A 133 26.48 7.47 -11.25
C ASN A 133 26.54 6.39 -10.17
N ASN A 134 25.84 6.54 -9.04
CA ASN A 134 25.91 5.57 -7.94
C ASN A 134 24.84 4.46 -8.07
N GLY A 135 23.76 4.69 -8.83
CA GLY A 135 22.60 3.79 -8.91
C GLY A 135 21.96 3.51 -7.54
N SER A 136 22.27 4.32 -6.53
CA SER A 136 21.90 4.12 -5.14
C SER A 136 21.03 5.28 -4.73
N ARG A 137 19.90 4.96 -4.13
CA ARG A 137 19.01 5.97 -3.60
C ARG A 137 19.68 6.69 -2.43
N SER A 138 19.76 8.02 -2.49
CA SER A 138 19.93 8.90 -1.34
C SER A 138 18.61 9.62 -1.06
N LEU A 139 18.24 9.65 0.20
CA LEU A 139 17.11 10.43 0.71
C LEU A 139 17.55 11.78 1.29
N VAL A 140 18.81 12.15 1.05
CA VAL A 140 19.40 13.41 1.54
C VAL A 140 19.60 14.34 0.36
N PRO A 141 18.79 15.41 0.24
CA PRO A 141 19.02 16.43 -0.79
C PRO A 141 20.31 17.20 -0.52
N VAL A 142 21.02 17.56 -1.60
CA VAL A 142 22.28 18.31 -1.53
C VAL A 142 22.10 19.69 -2.12
N PHE A 143 22.45 20.72 -1.34
CA PHE A 143 22.36 22.11 -1.78
C PHE A 143 23.11 22.34 -3.09
N GLY A 144 22.41 22.93 -4.08
CA GLY A 144 22.94 23.20 -5.41
C GLY A 144 22.93 22.01 -6.37
N GLN A 145 22.38 20.87 -5.97
CA GLN A 145 22.16 19.71 -6.84
C GLN A 145 20.67 19.48 -7.07
N THR A 146 20.31 19.15 -8.31
CA THR A 146 18.94 18.77 -8.65
C THR A 146 18.79 17.27 -8.41
N PRO A 147 17.74 16.83 -7.70
CA PRO A 147 17.41 15.41 -7.59
C PRO A 147 17.32 14.74 -8.96
N VAL A 148 17.68 13.47 -9.02
CA VAL A 148 17.71 12.72 -10.27
C VAL A 148 16.81 11.51 -10.21
N VAL A 149 16.22 11.19 -11.36
CA VAL A 149 15.38 10.00 -11.52
C VAL A 149 16.24 8.75 -11.47
N ILE A 150 15.85 7.79 -10.64
CA ILE A 150 16.43 6.44 -10.66
C ILE A 150 15.74 5.66 -11.78
N LEU A 151 16.46 5.47 -12.89
CA LEU A 151 15.93 4.83 -14.09
C LEU A 151 15.45 3.40 -13.82
N GLY A 152 14.30 3.05 -14.41
CA GLY A 152 13.71 1.71 -14.29
C GLY A 152 13.00 1.43 -12.97
N THR A 153 12.90 2.42 -12.09
CA THR A 153 12.15 2.29 -10.82
C THR A 153 10.74 2.84 -10.95
N SER A 154 9.87 2.44 -10.02
CA SER A 154 8.52 2.96 -9.87
C SER A 154 8.16 3.04 -8.39
N SER A 155 7.27 3.96 -8.06
CA SER A 155 6.71 4.08 -6.72
C SER A 155 6.01 2.77 -6.34
N HIS A 156 6.25 2.28 -5.13
CA HIS A 156 5.77 0.98 -4.68
C HIS A 156 5.45 0.94 -3.18
N VAL A 157 4.78 -0.13 -2.79
CA VAL A 157 4.53 -0.56 -1.42
C VAL A 157 4.77 -2.06 -1.32
N ASP A 158 5.43 -2.51 -0.26
CA ASP A 158 5.80 -3.91 -0.08
C ASP A 158 5.01 -4.53 1.07
N PHE A 159 4.48 -5.73 0.86
CA PHE A 159 3.73 -6.47 1.87
C PHE A 159 4.25 -7.88 2.07
N SER A 160 4.30 -8.35 3.31
CA SER A 160 4.34 -9.78 3.59
C SER A 160 2.95 -10.28 3.95
N PHE A 161 2.58 -11.47 3.49
CA PHE A 161 1.29 -12.08 3.78
C PHE A 161 1.49 -13.42 4.49
N ASP A 162 1.00 -13.53 5.72
CA ASP A 162 0.88 -14.79 6.43
C ASP A 162 -0.55 -15.31 6.28
N TRP A 163 -0.75 -16.11 5.23
CA TRP A 163 -2.05 -16.69 4.89
C TRP A 163 -2.57 -17.66 5.96
N VAL A 164 -1.68 -18.28 6.74
CA VAL A 164 -2.05 -19.27 7.76
C VAL A 164 -2.49 -18.55 9.04
N ALA A 165 -1.77 -17.52 9.45
CA ALA A 165 -2.15 -16.68 10.58
C ALA A 165 -3.29 -15.71 10.25
N GLY A 166 -3.56 -15.47 8.97
CA GLY A 166 -4.50 -14.46 8.53
C GLY A 166 -4.00 -13.05 8.85
N ALA A 167 -2.73 -12.79 8.54
CA ALA A 167 -2.07 -11.52 8.82
C ALA A 167 -1.40 -10.94 7.57
N VAL A 168 -1.26 -9.61 7.56
CA VAL A 168 -0.50 -8.86 6.57
C VAL A 168 0.46 -7.93 7.29
N GLU A 169 1.68 -7.83 6.76
CA GLU A 169 2.70 -6.91 7.24
C GLU A 169 3.04 -5.88 6.16
N LEU A 170 3.12 -4.60 6.53
CA LEU A 170 3.65 -3.54 5.70
C LEU A 170 5.16 -3.47 5.87
N ALA A 171 5.91 -3.90 4.86
CA ALA A 171 7.36 -3.98 4.93
C ALA A 171 8.03 -2.67 4.49
N ARG A 172 7.53 -2.03 3.43
CA ARG A 172 8.13 -0.83 2.83
C ARG A 172 7.08 0.05 2.16
N VAL A 173 7.32 1.35 2.21
CA VAL A 173 6.64 2.35 1.39
C VAL A 173 7.72 3.18 0.73
N ASP A 174 7.58 3.41 -0.57
CA ASP A 174 8.53 4.20 -1.33
C ASP A 174 7.87 4.84 -2.56
N MET A 175 7.54 6.12 -2.45
CA MET A 175 6.72 6.78 -3.45
C MET A 175 7.23 8.19 -3.74
N THR A 176 7.26 8.55 -5.01
CA THR A 176 7.31 9.95 -5.43
C THR A 176 5.90 10.50 -5.43
N SER A 177 5.75 11.79 -5.16
CA SER A 177 4.45 12.45 -5.28
C SER A 177 4.56 13.85 -5.86
N THR A 178 3.45 14.31 -6.42
CA THR A 178 3.34 15.65 -7.02
C THR A 178 2.07 16.35 -6.55
N ASN A 179 2.09 17.66 -6.39
CA ASN A 179 0.91 18.47 -6.06
C ASN A 179 0.86 19.76 -6.88
N PRO A 180 -0.31 20.41 -7.02
CA PRO A 180 -0.46 21.68 -7.74
C PRO A 180 0.33 22.85 -7.13
N GLY A 181 0.96 22.69 -5.97
CA GLY A 181 1.54 23.81 -5.23
C GLY A 181 0.45 24.73 -4.67
N GLY A 182 0.82 25.99 -4.47
CA GLY A 182 -0.08 27.05 -4.06
C GLY A 182 0.59 28.41 -4.24
N PRO A 183 -0.13 29.52 -4.04
CA PRO A 183 0.44 30.85 -4.13
C PRO A 183 1.64 31.00 -3.20
N ASP A 184 2.75 31.54 -3.71
CA ASP A 184 4.02 31.72 -3.01
C ASP A 184 4.68 30.41 -2.52
N ILE A 185 4.27 29.26 -3.05
CA ILE A 185 4.93 27.95 -2.82
C ILE A 185 6.00 27.72 -3.88
N GLN A 186 7.17 27.27 -3.45
CA GLN A 186 8.30 26.97 -4.33
C GLN A 186 8.08 25.64 -5.08
N ALA A 187 8.60 25.57 -6.30
CA ALA A 187 8.47 24.41 -7.17
C ALA A 187 9.03 23.09 -6.58
N GLU A 188 10.06 23.19 -5.75
CA GLU A 188 10.70 22.06 -5.05
C GLU A 188 9.78 21.43 -4.00
N ILE A 189 8.80 22.17 -3.49
CA ILE A 189 7.80 21.65 -2.54
C ILE A 189 6.68 20.89 -3.27
N ALA A 190 6.53 21.13 -4.58
CA ALA A 190 5.52 20.47 -5.40
C ALA A 190 5.85 19.02 -5.72
N THR A 191 7.12 18.61 -5.62
CA THR A 191 7.57 17.23 -5.76
C THR A 191 8.11 16.75 -4.42
N THR A 192 7.57 15.66 -3.89
CA THR A 192 7.99 15.15 -2.57
C THR A 192 8.21 13.64 -2.61
N VAL A 193 9.03 13.14 -1.71
CA VAL A 193 9.23 11.70 -1.49
C VAL A 193 8.44 11.27 -0.27
N ASN A 194 7.84 10.08 -0.35
CA ASN A 194 7.09 9.47 0.73
C ASN A 194 7.68 8.10 1.04
N VAL A 195 8.02 7.85 2.29
CA VAL A 195 8.65 6.59 2.72
C VAL A 195 8.09 6.10 4.04
N LEU A 196 8.29 4.83 4.37
CA LEU A 196 7.95 4.31 5.69
C LEU A 196 8.81 5.00 6.77
N ALA A 197 8.23 5.35 7.92
CA ALA A 197 8.98 6.02 8.97
C ALA A 197 10.11 5.15 9.53
N GLY A 198 11.17 5.82 10.02
CA GLY A 198 12.35 5.13 10.53
C GLY A 198 13.26 4.57 9.43
N THR A 199 13.08 4.94 8.16
CA THR A 199 14.00 4.54 7.07
C THR A 199 15.38 5.16 7.22
N SER A 200 16.43 4.39 6.88
CA SER A 200 17.79 4.90 6.71
C SER A 200 17.94 5.72 5.42
N ASN A 201 19.06 6.44 5.28
CA ASN A 201 19.33 7.36 4.17
C ASN A 201 19.31 6.73 2.77
N ASN A 202 19.34 5.40 2.68
CA ASN A 202 19.24 4.62 1.44
C ASN A 202 17.82 4.08 1.17
N GLY A 203 16.82 4.47 1.97
CA GLY A 203 15.43 4.02 1.86
C GLY A 203 15.15 2.64 2.41
N THR A 204 16.09 2.01 3.12
CA THR A 204 15.82 0.77 3.85
C THR A 204 14.94 1.08 5.07
N PRO A 205 13.80 0.41 5.24
CA PRO A 205 12.96 0.54 6.43
C PRO A 205 13.71 0.18 7.72
N GLY A 206 13.56 0.99 8.76
CA GLY A 206 14.00 0.70 10.14
C GLY A 206 12.82 0.55 11.08
N ASP A 207 13.03 0.48 12.39
CA ASP A 207 11.95 0.25 13.37
C ASP A 207 10.91 1.38 13.41
N PRO A 208 9.63 1.08 13.75
CA PRO A 208 8.61 2.10 13.99
C PRO A 208 9.03 3.12 15.06
N ILE A 209 8.81 4.40 14.79
CA ILE A 209 9.09 5.48 15.76
C ILE A 209 7.95 5.62 16.75
N ASN A 210 6.71 5.42 16.28
CA ASN A 210 5.51 5.37 17.10
C ASN A 210 4.84 3.98 17.03
N PRO A 211 5.37 2.95 17.72
CA PRO A 211 4.85 1.57 17.62
C PRO A 211 3.39 1.38 18.03
N SER A 212 2.78 2.36 18.72
CA SER A 212 1.34 2.32 19.05
C SER A 212 0.44 2.67 17.86
N PHE A 213 0.99 3.28 16.81
CA PHE A 213 0.30 3.67 15.58
C PHE A 213 0.82 2.83 14.40
N ASP A 214 2.14 2.79 14.24
CA ASP A 214 2.82 2.01 13.21
C ASP A 214 3.12 0.60 13.72
N THR A 215 2.09 -0.23 13.78
CA THR A 215 2.24 -1.66 14.09
C THR A 215 2.87 -2.42 12.93
N ARG A 216 2.79 -1.87 11.71
CA ARG A 216 3.09 -2.53 10.42
C ARG A 216 2.37 -3.85 10.22
N LEU A 217 1.40 -4.17 11.06
CA LEU A 217 0.72 -5.45 11.08
C LEU A 217 -0.78 -5.20 11.06
N GLY A 218 -1.48 -5.98 10.25
CA GLY A 218 -2.93 -5.99 10.14
C GLY A 218 -3.47 -7.40 9.95
N ALA A 219 -4.79 -7.52 9.97
CA ALA A 219 -5.48 -8.76 9.69
C ALA A 219 -5.71 -8.95 8.19
N LEU A 220 -5.58 -10.19 7.73
CA LEU A 220 -5.88 -10.63 6.37
C LEU A 220 -6.93 -11.74 6.42
N THR A 221 -8.15 -11.43 5.98
CA THR A 221 -9.27 -12.38 6.08
C THR A 221 -9.85 -12.69 4.71
N ALA A 222 -9.95 -13.97 4.35
CA ALA A 222 -10.60 -14.38 3.10
C ALA A 222 -12.05 -13.88 3.06
N PHE A 223 -12.45 -13.30 1.93
CA PHE A 223 -13.77 -12.71 1.74
C PHE A 223 -14.53 -13.45 0.63
N PRO A 224 -15.56 -14.24 0.96
CA PRO A 224 -16.26 -15.06 -0.02
C PRO A 224 -17.31 -14.28 -0.83
N GLY A 225 -17.42 -12.96 -0.63
CA GLY A 225 -18.44 -12.15 -1.29
C GLY A 225 -19.85 -12.40 -0.78
N ALA A 226 -20.78 -11.54 -1.21
CA ALA A 226 -22.21 -11.70 -0.96
C ALA A 226 -22.78 -12.96 -1.65
N SER A 227 -22.17 -13.39 -2.77
CA SER A 227 -22.50 -14.64 -3.45
C SER A 227 -22.03 -15.88 -2.68
N GLY A 228 -21.04 -15.73 -1.79
CA GLY A 228 -20.38 -16.84 -1.11
C GLY A 228 -19.43 -17.65 -2.00
N GLN A 229 -19.13 -17.17 -3.21
CA GLN A 229 -18.32 -17.87 -4.23
C GLN A 229 -17.07 -17.10 -4.66
N LEU A 230 -16.81 -15.95 -4.03
CA LEU A 230 -15.64 -15.15 -4.37
C LEU A 230 -14.38 -15.84 -3.84
N HIS A 231 -13.41 -16.02 -4.73
CA HIS A 231 -12.11 -16.60 -4.41
C HIS A 231 -11.00 -15.61 -4.77
N GLY A 232 -9.88 -15.69 -4.06
CA GLY A 232 -8.74 -14.80 -4.30
C GLY A 232 -8.94 -13.38 -3.77
N VAL A 233 -10.01 -13.11 -3.02
CA VAL A 233 -10.30 -11.79 -2.44
C VAL A 233 -10.16 -11.86 -0.92
N TYR A 234 -9.40 -10.93 -0.38
CA TYR A 234 -9.07 -10.86 1.03
C TYR A 234 -9.27 -9.44 1.53
N ARG A 235 -9.90 -9.34 2.69
CA ARG A 235 -10.04 -8.08 3.43
C ARG A 235 -8.77 -7.83 4.23
N ILE A 236 -8.26 -6.62 4.14
CA ILE A 236 -7.19 -6.08 4.98
C ILE A 236 -7.82 -5.16 6.01
N ASP A 237 -7.52 -5.36 7.29
CA ASP A 237 -8.02 -4.52 8.38
C ASP A 237 -6.91 -4.16 9.37
N GLU A 238 -6.99 -2.97 9.95
CA GLU A 238 -6.12 -2.48 11.04
C GLU A 238 -4.61 -2.54 10.72
N LEU A 239 -4.23 -2.41 9.45
CA LEU A 239 -2.83 -2.40 9.05
C LEU A 239 -2.20 -1.02 9.38
N GLY A 240 -1.54 -0.94 10.54
CA GLY A 240 -0.92 0.29 11.03
C GLY A 240 0.22 0.79 10.12
N TYR A 241 0.34 2.10 10.00
CA TYR A 241 1.43 2.75 9.27
C TYR A 241 1.86 4.08 9.89
N GLU A 242 3.12 4.44 9.66
CA GLU A 242 3.64 5.81 9.77
C GLU A 242 4.43 6.13 8.48
N ILE A 243 3.95 7.07 7.66
CA ILE A 243 4.60 7.50 6.42
C ILE A 243 5.21 8.87 6.61
N TRP A 244 6.45 9.04 6.16
CA TRP A 244 7.15 10.31 6.10
C TRP A 244 7.06 10.92 4.73
N GLN A 245 6.61 12.16 4.67
CA GLN A 245 6.72 13.00 3.48
C GLN A 245 7.83 14.03 3.66
N ASP A 246 8.65 14.18 2.63
CA ASP A 246 9.68 15.20 2.60
C ASP A 246 9.80 15.84 1.21
N SER A 247 10.00 17.15 1.19
CA SER A 247 10.19 17.90 -0.05
C SER A 247 11.58 17.65 -0.62
N ILE A 248 11.72 17.82 -1.93
CA ILE A 248 13.04 17.70 -2.58
C ILE A 248 13.95 18.91 -2.32
N ASP A 249 13.44 19.96 -1.67
CA ASP A 249 14.22 21.13 -1.28
C ASP A 249 15.27 20.76 -0.20
N PRO A 250 16.57 21.05 -0.43
CA PRO A 250 17.62 20.88 0.57
C PRO A 250 17.41 21.70 1.86
N PHE A 251 16.53 22.69 1.87
CA PHE A 251 16.18 23.46 3.06
C PHE A 251 14.97 22.92 3.83
N SER A 252 14.13 22.06 3.23
CA SER A 252 12.99 21.43 3.93
C SER A 252 13.41 20.20 4.73
N SER A 253 14.42 19.46 4.25
CA SER A 253 14.92 18.26 4.94
C SER A 253 16.10 18.57 5.88
N THR A 254 16.24 17.81 6.98
CA THR A 254 17.52 17.77 7.69
C THR A 254 18.42 16.73 7.00
N PRO A 255 19.69 17.03 6.67
CA PRO A 255 20.52 16.17 5.82
C PRO A 255 20.83 14.75 6.33
N LEU A 256 20.29 14.36 7.49
CA LEU A 256 20.53 13.05 8.09
C LEU A 256 19.24 12.30 8.45
N GLN A 257 18.07 12.95 8.40
CA GLN A 257 16.81 12.36 8.80
C GLN A 257 15.68 12.92 7.94
N LEU A 258 14.99 12.04 7.22
CA LEU A 258 13.73 12.36 6.58
C LEU A 258 12.63 12.65 7.62
N GLY A 259 11.52 13.18 7.12
CA GLY A 259 10.26 13.20 7.85
C GLY A 259 9.90 14.61 8.28
N THR A 260 9.70 15.47 7.30
CA THR A 260 9.12 16.80 7.50
C THR A 260 7.66 16.68 7.95
N ILE A 261 6.89 15.76 7.36
CA ILE A 261 5.54 15.41 7.83
C ILE A 261 5.47 13.91 8.14
N GLN A 262 4.85 13.58 9.28
CA GLN A 262 4.43 12.23 9.64
C GLN A 262 2.93 12.05 9.37
N PHE A 263 2.57 11.04 8.58
CA PHE A 263 1.20 10.57 8.46
C PHE A 263 1.04 9.28 9.23
N LEU A 264 0.12 9.26 10.18
CA LEU A 264 -0.18 8.11 11.03
C LEU A 264 -1.60 7.64 10.77
N GLY A 265 -1.81 6.33 10.75
CA GLY A 265 -3.14 5.77 10.62
C GLY A 265 -3.14 4.25 10.55
N THR A 266 -4.29 3.71 10.20
CA THR A 266 -4.48 2.29 9.91
C THR A 266 -5.13 2.15 8.55
N PHE A 267 -4.51 1.37 7.67
CA PHE A 267 -5.11 0.98 6.42
C PHE A 267 -6.19 -0.07 6.66
N ARG A 268 -7.27 0.06 5.91
CA ARG A 268 -8.18 -1.01 5.59
C ARG A 268 -8.29 -1.16 4.08
N GLY A 269 -8.80 -2.27 3.60
CA GLY A 269 -9.14 -2.42 2.20
C GLY A 269 -9.13 -3.86 1.73
N TRP A 270 -8.59 -4.08 0.53
CA TRP A 270 -8.76 -5.31 -0.22
C TRP A 270 -7.47 -5.71 -0.91
N LEU A 271 -7.09 -6.98 -0.75
CA LEU A 271 -6.16 -7.67 -1.63
C LEU A 271 -6.97 -8.57 -2.55
N VAL A 272 -6.76 -8.41 -3.85
CA VAL A 272 -7.42 -9.19 -4.89
C VAL A 272 -6.35 -9.89 -5.71
N THR A 273 -6.50 -11.19 -5.87
CA THR A 273 -5.54 -12.05 -6.54
C THR A 273 -6.25 -12.86 -7.63
N ARG A 274 -5.50 -13.19 -8.68
CA ARG A 274 -5.90 -14.12 -9.72
C ARG A 274 -4.88 -15.25 -9.85
N PRO A 275 -5.24 -16.36 -10.49
CA PRO A 275 -4.26 -17.36 -10.92
C PRO A 275 -3.15 -16.74 -11.78
N ARG A 276 -1.90 -17.18 -11.56
CA ARG A 276 -0.72 -16.67 -12.29
C ARG A 276 -0.76 -17.00 -13.79
N TYR A 277 -1.46 -18.06 -14.19
CA TYR A 277 -1.52 -18.49 -15.59
C TYR A 277 -2.97 -18.54 -16.08
N GLY A 278 -3.34 -17.58 -16.94
CA GLY A 278 -4.60 -17.59 -17.69
C GLY A 278 -5.88 -17.28 -16.90
N GLY A 279 -5.79 -16.97 -15.61
CA GLY A 279 -6.93 -16.57 -14.79
C GLY A 279 -7.38 -15.13 -15.08
N GLN A 280 -8.69 -14.88 -15.02
CA GLN A 280 -9.21 -13.52 -14.92
C GLN A 280 -9.25 -13.11 -13.44
N PHE A 281 -9.19 -11.80 -13.17
CA PHE A 281 -9.57 -11.31 -11.85
C PHE A 281 -11.04 -11.64 -11.59
N PRO A 282 -11.40 -12.00 -10.35
CA PRO A 282 -12.80 -12.21 -10.00
C PRO A 282 -13.57 -10.90 -10.22
N THR A 283 -14.82 -11.01 -10.70
CA THR A 283 -15.73 -9.86 -10.75
C THR A 283 -16.12 -9.48 -9.33
N LEU A 284 -15.94 -8.22 -8.96
CA LEU A 284 -16.13 -7.70 -7.61
C LEU A 284 -17.47 -6.97 -7.44
N SER A 285 -18.06 -6.48 -8.53
CA SER A 285 -19.32 -5.75 -8.49
C SER A 285 -20.44 -6.60 -7.89
N GLY A 286 -21.15 -6.02 -6.93
CA GLY A 286 -22.25 -6.67 -6.22
C GLY A 286 -21.81 -7.65 -5.13
N GLU A 287 -20.52 -7.89 -4.94
CA GLU A 287 -20.01 -8.85 -3.94
C GLU A 287 -19.94 -8.27 -2.51
N GLY A 288 -20.31 -7.01 -2.33
CA GLY A 288 -20.45 -6.41 -1.00
C GLY A 288 -19.13 -5.96 -0.37
N LEU A 289 -18.20 -5.46 -1.18
CA LEU A 289 -16.95 -4.82 -0.72
C LEU A 289 -17.20 -3.51 0.06
N GLY A 290 -18.44 -3.02 0.05
CA GLY A 290 -18.84 -1.78 0.71
C GLY A 290 -18.54 -0.54 -0.13
N GLY A 291 -18.47 0.60 0.55
CA GLY A 291 -18.05 1.87 -0.03
C GLY A 291 -16.73 2.35 0.58
N PRO A 292 -16.14 3.42 0.03
CA PRO A 292 -14.91 3.98 0.56
C PRO A 292 -15.12 4.50 1.99
N LEU A 293 -14.03 4.52 2.76
CA LEU A 293 -13.90 5.14 4.08
C LEU A 293 -14.09 6.64 3.94
N TRP A 294 -13.58 7.19 2.85
CA TRP A 294 -13.83 8.56 2.43
C TRP A 294 -15.34 8.85 2.31
N PRO A 295 -15.85 9.93 2.92
CA PRO A 295 -15.17 11.10 3.50
C PRO A 295 -15.04 11.08 5.03
N ALA A 296 -14.92 9.91 5.66
CA ALA A 296 -14.88 9.81 7.12
C ALA A 296 -13.72 10.62 7.71
N VAL A 297 -13.98 11.20 8.88
CA VAL A 297 -12.97 11.85 9.72
C VAL A 297 -12.72 10.95 10.92
N ASN A 298 -11.45 10.60 11.13
CA ASN A 298 -11.01 9.92 12.34
C ASN A 298 -10.26 10.89 13.25
N ALA A 299 -10.95 11.44 14.25
CA ALA A 299 -10.37 12.38 15.22
C ALA A 299 -10.08 11.71 16.58
N ASP A 300 -10.07 10.38 16.64
CA ASP A 300 -9.95 9.65 17.91
C ASP A 300 -8.61 9.90 18.62
N ASP A 301 -7.56 10.20 17.84
CA ASP A 301 -6.21 10.44 18.34
C ASP A 301 -5.93 11.92 18.68
N VAL A 302 -6.91 12.82 18.49
CA VAL A 302 -6.77 14.22 18.91
C VAL A 302 -6.52 14.28 20.42
N GLY A 303 -5.40 14.90 20.79
CA GLY A 303 -4.93 14.98 22.18
C GLY A 303 -3.87 13.94 22.56
N ALA A 304 -3.55 12.99 21.69
CA ALA A 304 -2.43 12.07 21.89
C ALA A 304 -1.08 12.78 21.68
N VAL A 305 -0.07 12.37 22.43
CA VAL A 305 1.31 12.86 22.29
C VAL A 305 2.11 11.78 21.56
N ILE A 306 2.74 12.16 20.46
CA ILE A 306 3.54 11.25 19.62
C ILE A 306 5.00 11.68 19.57
N VAL A 307 5.88 10.74 19.24
CA VAL A 307 7.31 10.96 19.03
C VAL A 307 7.54 11.49 17.61
N THR A 308 8.29 12.58 17.52
CA THR A 308 8.66 13.23 16.25
C THR A 308 10.15 13.07 16.04
N ALA A 309 10.60 12.82 14.80
CA ALA A 309 12.03 12.67 14.50
C ALA A 309 12.85 13.95 14.75
N ASN A 310 12.29 15.13 14.43
CA ASN A 310 13.01 16.41 14.42
C ASN A 310 12.44 17.48 15.39
N GLY A 311 11.55 17.12 16.33
CA GLY A 311 10.71 18.08 17.07
C GLY A 311 11.44 19.25 17.74
N LEU A 312 10.92 20.48 17.51
CA LEU A 312 11.41 21.81 17.91
C LEU A 312 11.97 21.95 19.35
N GLN A 313 11.52 21.14 20.33
CA GLN A 313 11.93 21.23 21.74
C GLN A 313 11.85 19.91 22.56
N GLY A 314 11.95 18.72 21.94
CA GLY A 314 11.96 17.50 22.77
C GLY A 314 11.51 16.18 22.14
N GLY A 315 11.56 16.05 20.80
CA GLY A 315 11.29 14.77 20.14
C GLY A 315 9.87 14.25 20.29
N SER A 316 8.91 15.09 20.67
CA SER A 316 7.48 14.74 20.69
C SER A 316 6.59 15.96 20.44
N THR A 317 5.36 15.73 20.00
CA THR A 317 4.34 16.76 19.77
C THR A 317 2.94 16.25 20.06
N LEU A 318 1.99 17.17 20.24
CA LEU A 318 0.58 16.90 20.50
C LEU A 318 -0.19 16.85 19.18
N ILE A 319 -0.97 15.80 18.95
CA ILE A 319 -1.96 15.75 17.88
C ILE A 319 -3.06 16.75 18.22
N THR A 320 -3.14 17.85 17.48
CA THR A 320 -4.19 18.86 17.64
C THR A 320 -5.31 18.67 16.61
N ASP A 321 -6.49 19.22 16.92
CA ASP A 321 -7.64 19.22 16.01
C ASP A 321 -7.52 20.25 14.86
N GLY A 322 -6.30 20.72 14.58
CA GLY A 322 -6.05 21.89 13.76
C GLY A 322 -6.37 23.22 14.47
N SER A 323 -6.35 24.31 13.69
CA SER A 323 -6.59 25.64 14.22
C SER A 323 -8.08 25.93 14.41
N SER A 324 -8.42 26.94 15.21
CA SER A 324 -9.82 27.40 15.30
C SER A 324 -10.44 27.84 13.98
N ARG A 325 -9.63 28.06 12.92
CA ARG A 325 -10.07 28.44 11.57
C ARG A 325 -10.11 27.26 10.59
N ASP A 326 -9.58 26.12 10.97
CA ASP A 326 -9.63 24.90 10.17
C ASP A 326 -9.55 23.68 11.10
N ARG A 327 -10.72 23.21 11.53
CA ARG A 327 -10.84 22.12 12.50
C ARG A 327 -11.11 20.81 11.79
N PHE A 328 -10.22 19.85 11.95
CA PHE A 328 -10.32 18.52 11.33
C PHE A 328 -11.61 17.80 11.74
N SER A 329 -11.94 17.79 13.02
CA SER A 329 -13.15 17.13 13.56
C SER A 329 -14.48 17.76 13.11
N VAL A 330 -14.47 18.89 12.40
CA VAL A 330 -15.68 19.63 12.02
C VAL A 330 -16.01 19.41 10.54
N CYS A 331 -17.18 18.82 10.29
CA CYS A 331 -17.78 18.66 8.96
C CYS A 331 -18.77 19.79 8.69
N GLN A 332 -18.51 20.65 7.71
CA GLN A 332 -19.38 21.79 7.42
C GLN A 332 -19.39 22.15 5.92
N PRO A 333 -20.57 22.46 5.34
CA PRO A 333 -21.89 22.42 5.98
C PRO A 333 -22.38 20.99 6.16
N ALA A 334 -22.95 20.65 7.32
CA ALA A 334 -23.71 19.40 7.45
C ALA A 334 -24.99 19.50 6.59
N PRO A 335 -25.35 18.51 5.76
CA PRO A 335 -24.79 17.17 5.63
C PRO A 335 -23.87 17.06 4.39
N GLY A 336 -22.64 17.55 4.50
CA GLY A 336 -21.63 17.52 3.44
C GLY A 336 -20.42 16.69 3.88
N PRO A 337 -19.61 16.20 2.92
CA PRO A 337 -18.44 15.41 3.23
C PRO A 337 -17.38 16.22 3.98
N CYS A 338 -16.92 15.69 5.11
CA CYS A 338 -16.04 16.37 6.06
C CYS A 338 -14.68 16.74 5.45
N ASN A 339 -14.08 15.81 4.71
CA ASN A 339 -12.79 15.99 4.03
C ASN A 339 -12.99 16.18 2.51
N GLY A 340 -14.17 16.62 2.09
CA GLY A 340 -14.46 16.84 0.67
C GLY A 340 -14.59 15.55 -0.18
N GLY A 341 -14.33 14.37 0.38
CA GLY A 341 -14.53 13.09 -0.30
C GLY A 341 -15.95 12.87 -0.78
N MET A 342 -16.14 12.06 -1.81
CA MET A 342 -17.47 11.73 -2.32
C MET A 342 -17.72 10.23 -2.24
N PRO A 343 -18.98 9.83 -1.98
CA PRO A 343 -19.36 8.45 -2.19
C PRO A 343 -19.16 8.09 -3.67
N LEU A 344 -18.96 6.79 -3.94
CA LEU A 344 -18.82 6.22 -5.29
C LEU A 344 -20.13 6.30 -6.11
N THR A 345 -20.72 7.48 -6.30
CA THR A 345 -22.06 7.64 -6.88
C THR A 345 -22.16 7.08 -8.29
N ASP A 346 -21.12 7.24 -9.09
CA ASP A 346 -21.07 6.77 -10.49
C ASP A 346 -21.03 5.24 -10.58
N PHE A 347 -20.59 4.60 -9.50
CA PHE A 347 -20.58 3.15 -9.31
C PHE A 347 -21.67 2.68 -8.34
N GLY A 348 -22.70 3.51 -8.10
CA GLY A 348 -23.83 3.16 -7.23
C GLY A 348 -23.48 2.97 -5.75
N GLY A 349 -22.31 3.45 -5.31
CA GLY A 349 -21.75 3.23 -3.98
C GLY A 349 -20.98 1.92 -3.83
N ASP A 350 -20.82 1.15 -4.90
CA ASP A 350 -20.17 -0.17 -4.89
C ASP A 350 -18.68 -0.06 -5.24
N LEU A 351 -17.82 -0.30 -4.25
CA LEU A 351 -16.37 -0.34 -4.43
C LEU A 351 -15.94 -1.45 -5.40
N GLY A 352 -16.63 -2.59 -5.42
CA GLY A 352 -16.33 -3.67 -6.35
C GLY A 352 -16.55 -3.25 -7.80
N ALA A 353 -17.65 -2.55 -8.08
CA ALA A 353 -17.94 -2.01 -9.41
C ALA A 353 -16.88 -1.00 -9.89
N TYR A 354 -16.36 -0.17 -8.98
CA TYR A 354 -15.24 0.72 -9.28
C TYR A 354 -13.97 -0.07 -9.62
N LEU A 355 -13.58 -1.03 -8.78
CA LEU A 355 -12.37 -1.82 -9.02
C LEU A 355 -12.43 -2.58 -10.36
N ASP A 356 -13.59 -3.17 -10.70
CA ASP A 356 -13.82 -3.87 -11.97
C ASP A 356 -13.73 -2.96 -13.20
N ALA A 357 -14.32 -1.76 -13.11
CA ALA A 357 -14.45 -0.85 -14.25
C ALA A 357 -13.19 -0.01 -14.49
N VAL A 358 -12.33 0.12 -13.47
CA VAL A 358 -11.29 1.14 -13.44
C VAL A 358 -9.91 0.57 -13.18
N VAL A 359 -9.76 -0.20 -12.10
CA VAL A 359 -8.46 -0.73 -11.70
C VAL A 359 -8.08 -1.92 -12.56
N VAL A 360 -8.97 -2.93 -12.65
CA VAL A 360 -8.71 -4.17 -13.40
C VAL A 360 -8.30 -3.94 -14.86
N PRO A 361 -8.92 -3.01 -15.63
CA PRO A 361 -8.53 -2.75 -17.02
C PRO A 361 -7.13 -2.13 -17.19
N LEU A 362 -6.57 -1.52 -16.13
CA LEU A 362 -5.23 -0.93 -16.14
C LEU A 362 -4.14 -1.94 -15.78
N LEU A 363 -4.52 -3.14 -15.35
CA LEU A 363 -3.58 -4.20 -15.01
C LEU A 363 -3.03 -4.86 -16.26
N SER A 364 -1.71 -5.07 -16.29
CA SER A 364 -1.07 -5.85 -17.35
C SER A 364 -1.47 -7.33 -17.24
N ALA A 365 -1.21 -8.10 -18.31
CA ALA A 365 -1.42 -9.55 -18.30
C ALA A 365 -0.54 -10.27 -17.25
N ASP A 366 0.58 -9.68 -16.88
CA ASP A 366 1.57 -10.26 -15.97
C ASP A 366 1.36 -9.83 -14.51
N GLN A 367 0.46 -8.88 -14.24
CA GLN A 367 0.06 -8.50 -12.88
C GLN A 367 -1.01 -9.45 -12.38
N HIS A 368 -0.75 -10.14 -11.27
CA HIS A 368 -1.63 -11.22 -10.80
C HIS A 368 -2.24 -10.95 -9.43
N SER A 369 -1.90 -9.83 -8.82
CA SER A 369 -2.58 -9.31 -7.66
C SER A 369 -2.61 -7.79 -7.68
N PHE A 370 -3.58 -7.23 -7.00
CA PHE A 370 -3.63 -5.81 -6.70
C PHE A 370 -4.19 -5.58 -5.30
N VAL A 371 -3.81 -4.45 -4.73
CA VAL A 371 -4.32 -3.95 -3.46
C VAL A 371 -5.06 -2.64 -3.69
N TYR A 372 -6.13 -2.47 -2.93
CA TYR A 372 -6.78 -1.19 -2.67
C TYR A 372 -6.70 -0.99 -1.16
N LEU A 373 -6.02 0.06 -0.71
CA LEU A 373 -5.93 0.45 0.68
C LEU A 373 -6.41 1.88 0.84
N GLU A 374 -7.12 2.12 1.93
CA GLU A 374 -7.56 3.45 2.31
C GLU A 374 -7.42 3.65 3.83
N SER A 375 -7.17 4.90 4.22
CA SER A 375 -7.05 5.29 5.61
C SER A 375 -7.63 6.69 5.81
N ALA A 376 -8.26 6.88 6.98
CA ALA A 376 -8.55 8.18 7.56
C ALA A 376 -7.66 8.32 8.80
N GLY A 377 -6.59 9.11 8.65
CA GLY A 377 -5.53 9.25 9.63
C GLY A 377 -5.24 10.70 9.99
N VAL A 378 -4.10 10.90 10.64
CA VAL A 378 -3.64 12.20 11.12
C VAL A 378 -2.24 12.48 10.60
N GLY A 379 -2.01 13.72 10.18
CA GLY A 379 -0.73 14.25 9.77
C GLY A 379 -0.16 15.16 10.84
N VAL A 380 1.16 15.11 11.07
CA VAL A 380 1.85 15.92 12.07
C VAL A 380 3.14 16.48 11.47
N ASN A 381 3.35 17.80 11.60
CA ASN A 381 4.65 18.39 11.26
C ASN A 381 5.70 17.95 12.28
N ASN A 382 6.79 17.43 11.76
CA ASN A 382 7.88 16.84 12.51
C ASN A 382 9.13 17.71 12.61
N SER A 383 9.22 18.80 11.85
CA SER A 383 10.43 19.61 11.73
C SER A 383 10.16 21.10 12.00
N ASN A 384 11.23 21.89 12.09
CA ASN A 384 11.15 23.35 12.11
C ASN A 384 10.80 23.92 10.73
N ASP A 385 10.45 23.07 9.76
CA ASP A 385 10.19 23.47 8.40
C ASP A 385 9.01 24.47 8.39
N PRO A 386 9.23 25.72 7.97
CA PRO A 386 8.18 26.72 7.88
C PRO A 386 7.15 26.40 6.79
N VAL A 387 7.37 25.39 5.94
CA VAL A 387 6.50 25.02 4.83
C VAL A 387 5.25 24.27 5.28
N PHE A 388 5.32 23.47 6.36
CA PHE A 388 4.21 22.64 6.83
C PHE A 388 3.80 23.04 8.26
N GLY A 389 2.51 23.00 8.61
CA GLY A 389 2.04 23.45 9.93
C GLY A 389 1.54 22.34 10.84
N ASP A 390 1.14 22.71 12.06
CA ASP A 390 0.66 21.79 13.10
C ASP A 390 -0.57 20.99 12.68
N THR A 391 -0.73 19.82 13.31
CA THR A 391 -1.58 18.64 13.02
C THR A 391 -2.86 18.85 12.20
N ASN A 392 -3.04 17.95 11.22
CA ASN A 392 -3.96 18.10 10.08
C ASN A 392 -4.48 16.74 9.60
N ALA A 393 -5.67 16.69 9.00
CA ALA A 393 -6.23 15.44 8.47
C ALA A 393 -5.36 14.91 7.33
N ALA A 394 -5.10 13.61 7.34
CA ALA A 394 -4.53 12.96 6.19
C ALA A 394 -5.34 11.73 5.86
N ASP A 395 -5.52 11.57 4.57
CA ASP A 395 -6.41 10.61 4.01
C ASP A 395 -5.64 9.99 2.86
N VAL A 396 -5.39 8.70 2.94
CA VAL A 396 -4.45 8.04 2.04
C VAL A 396 -5.19 6.96 1.30
N VAL A 397 -5.06 6.95 -0.03
CA VAL A 397 -5.53 5.87 -0.89
C VAL A 397 -4.33 5.33 -1.67
N ILE A 398 -4.10 4.03 -1.55
CA ILE A 398 -3.06 3.31 -2.29
C ILE A 398 -3.73 2.26 -3.16
N ILE A 399 -3.45 2.33 -4.44
CA ILE A 399 -3.87 1.37 -5.45
C ILE A 399 -2.61 0.91 -6.18
N ALA A 400 -2.24 -0.35 -5.95
CA ALA A 400 -0.98 -0.91 -6.42
C ALA A 400 -1.17 -2.35 -6.88
N ALA A 401 -0.34 -2.80 -7.82
CA ALA A 401 -0.40 -4.15 -8.37
C ALA A 401 0.96 -4.81 -8.38
N SER A 402 0.94 -6.13 -8.27
CA SER A 402 2.15 -6.94 -8.27
C SER A 402 2.11 -7.99 -9.38
N LEU A 403 3.30 -8.30 -9.90
CA LEU A 403 3.54 -9.51 -10.69
C LEU A 403 3.37 -10.78 -9.85
N CYS A 404 3.25 -10.64 -8.54
CA CYS A 404 2.87 -11.72 -7.67
C CYS A 404 1.44 -12.15 -7.90
N GLY A 405 1.25 -13.42 -8.26
CA GLY A 405 -0.07 -14.03 -8.21
C GLY A 405 -0.44 -14.46 -6.81
N SER A 406 -1.67 -14.95 -6.67
CA SER A 406 -1.93 -15.83 -5.55
C SER A 406 -0.85 -16.93 -5.56
N PRO A 407 -0.18 -17.22 -4.43
CA PRO A 407 0.76 -18.35 -4.35
C PRO A 407 0.08 -19.69 -4.66
N LEU A 408 -1.25 -19.69 -4.76
CA LEU A 408 -2.06 -20.82 -5.17
C LEU A 408 -1.87 -21.26 -6.63
N ASN A 409 -1.12 -20.55 -7.51
CA ASN A 409 -1.13 -20.89 -8.95
C ASN A 409 0.22 -20.77 -9.70
N GLY A 410 1.32 -21.19 -9.09
CA GLY A 410 2.46 -21.76 -9.80
C GLY A 410 2.98 -22.90 -8.93
N GLY A 411 2.67 -24.14 -9.31
CA GLY A 411 2.45 -25.28 -8.42
C GLY A 411 3.33 -25.28 -7.16
N SER A 412 2.72 -25.02 -6.02
CA SER A 412 3.36 -25.07 -4.69
C SER A 412 3.99 -26.43 -4.38
N GLY A 413 3.78 -27.46 -5.22
CA GLY A 413 4.02 -28.85 -4.87
C GLY A 413 2.98 -29.40 -3.90
N ASP A 414 2.07 -28.58 -3.37
CA ASP A 414 0.99 -29.01 -2.47
C ASP A 414 -0.29 -29.22 -3.28
N PHE A 415 -0.33 -30.36 -3.99
CA PHE A 415 -1.41 -30.74 -4.91
C PHE A 415 -2.70 -31.11 -4.19
N ASP A 416 -2.63 -31.54 -2.94
CA ASP A 416 -3.81 -31.83 -2.12
C ASP A 416 -4.22 -30.67 -1.20
N ALA A 417 -3.47 -29.56 -1.25
CA ALA A 417 -3.69 -28.29 -0.55
C ALA A 417 -3.80 -28.45 0.97
N ASN A 418 -3.05 -29.40 1.55
CA ASN A 418 -3.08 -29.65 2.99
C ASN A 418 -2.07 -28.79 3.78
N GLY A 419 -1.29 -27.94 3.09
CA GLY A 419 -0.26 -27.07 3.65
C GLY A 419 1.09 -27.78 3.86
N VAL A 420 1.21 -29.05 3.48
CA VAL A 420 2.41 -29.87 3.61
C VAL A 420 2.63 -30.66 2.34
N ILE A 421 3.73 -30.37 1.64
CA ILE A 421 4.14 -31.11 0.45
C ILE A 421 4.65 -32.46 0.91
N GLY A 422 3.80 -33.46 0.81
CA GLY A 422 4.03 -34.77 1.37
C GLY A 422 3.87 -35.89 0.37
N SER A 423 3.87 -37.11 0.92
CA SER A 423 3.56 -38.30 0.14
C SER A 423 2.22 -38.27 -0.61
N PRO A 424 1.15 -37.60 -0.11
CA PRO A 424 -0.08 -37.45 -0.89
C PRO A 424 0.12 -36.64 -2.17
N ASP A 425 0.87 -35.54 -2.09
CA ASP A 425 1.20 -34.67 -3.21
C ASP A 425 2.06 -35.40 -4.25
N PHE A 426 3.04 -36.16 -3.77
CA PHE A 426 3.87 -36.97 -4.64
C PHE A 426 3.02 -37.99 -5.43
N ALA A 427 2.04 -38.60 -4.78
CA ALA A 427 1.15 -39.56 -5.43
C ALA A 427 0.31 -38.91 -6.54
N SER A 428 -0.02 -37.62 -6.40
CA SER A 428 -0.74 -36.82 -7.40
C SER A 428 0.18 -36.45 -8.57
N LEU A 429 1.39 -35.96 -8.31
CA LEU A 429 2.37 -35.68 -9.36
C LEU A 429 2.74 -36.93 -10.16
N HIS A 430 3.01 -38.04 -9.47
CA HIS A 430 3.42 -39.29 -10.08
C HIS A 430 2.37 -39.85 -11.05
N GLN A 431 1.08 -39.60 -10.82
CA GLN A 431 0.00 -40.01 -11.74
C GLN A 431 0.05 -39.25 -13.07
N CYS A 432 0.75 -38.12 -13.11
CA CYS A 432 0.82 -37.22 -14.25
C CYS A 432 2.15 -37.29 -15.01
N VAL A 433 3.21 -37.90 -14.45
CA VAL A 433 4.52 -38.00 -15.12
C VAL A 433 4.42 -38.73 -16.47
N GLY A 434 4.98 -38.11 -17.51
CA GLY A 434 4.97 -38.56 -18.90
C GLY A 434 3.78 -38.07 -19.72
N THR A 435 3.01 -37.11 -19.21
CA THR A 435 1.87 -36.52 -19.92
C THR A 435 2.22 -35.15 -20.49
N GLU A 436 1.74 -34.85 -21.69
CA GLU A 436 1.72 -33.47 -22.20
C GLU A 436 0.47 -32.78 -21.66
N VAL A 437 0.63 -31.58 -21.08
CA VAL A 437 -0.45 -30.81 -20.45
C VAL A 437 -1.53 -30.43 -21.45
N ALA A 438 -1.16 -30.30 -22.74
CA ALA A 438 -2.10 -30.02 -23.82
C ALA A 438 -3.08 -31.17 -24.13
N ASP A 439 -2.82 -32.38 -23.64
CA ASP A 439 -3.55 -33.61 -24.00
C ASP A 439 -4.56 -34.10 -22.93
N PHE A 440 -4.75 -33.41 -21.79
CA PHE A 440 -5.65 -33.84 -20.70
C PHE A 440 -6.57 -32.75 -20.12
N ASP A 441 -7.73 -33.18 -19.59
CA ASP A 441 -8.77 -32.38 -18.88
C ASP A 441 -8.28 -31.79 -17.53
N GLY A 442 -7.18 -31.04 -17.53
CA GLY A 442 -6.75 -30.16 -16.43
C GLY A 442 -6.21 -30.81 -15.16
N MET A 443 -6.39 -32.12 -14.94
CA MET A 443 -5.95 -32.81 -13.70
C MET A 443 -4.43 -32.84 -13.51
N CYS A 444 -3.65 -32.77 -14.58
CA CYS A 444 -2.19 -32.85 -14.53
C CYS A 444 -1.49 -31.50 -14.73
N ALA A 445 -2.22 -30.46 -15.12
CA ALA A 445 -1.65 -29.12 -15.30
C ALA A 445 -0.95 -28.57 -14.04
N PRO A 446 -1.45 -28.79 -12.80
CA PRO A 446 -0.72 -28.35 -11.61
C PRO A 446 0.64 -29.02 -11.47
N GLY A 447 0.77 -30.26 -11.96
CA GLY A 447 2.00 -31.06 -11.90
C GLY A 447 3.09 -30.61 -12.87
N ASP A 448 2.78 -29.76 -13.84
CA ASP A 448 3.75 -29.11 -14.72
C ASP A 448 4.34 -27.90 -13.99
N LEU A 449 5.27 -28.21 -13.09
CA LEU A 449 5.89 -27.25 -12.18
C LEU A 449 6.87 -26.31 -12.90
N ASN A 450 7.30 -26.66 -14.12
CA ASN A 450 8.18 -25.86 -14.94
C ASN A 450 7.44 -25.10 -16.07
N ASN A 451 6.16 -25.42 -16.29
CA ASN A 451 5.23 -24.89 -17.28
C ASN A 451 5.75 -25.01 -18.74
N ASP A 452 6.45 -26.09 -19.06
CA ASP A 452 6.95 -26.39 -20.41
C ASP A 452 5.96 -27.14 -21.29
N GLY A 453 4.77 -27.42 -20.75
CA GLY A 453 3.69 -28.11 -21.43
C GLY A 453 3.75 -29.63 -21.28
N ALA A 454 4.64 -30.17 -20.44
CA ALA A 454 4.67 -31.57 -20.05
C ALA A 454 4.87 -31.72 -18.54
N VAL A 455 4.30 -32.77 -17.97
CA VAL A 455 4.66 -33.21 -16.61
C VAL A 455 5.68 -34.32 -16.77
N ASP A 456 6.94 -34.05 -16.50
CA ASP A 456 8.01 -35.02 -16.72
C ASP A 456 8.98 -35.14 -15.52
N LEU A 457 10.16 -35.72 -15.76
CA LEU A 457 11.15 -35.91 -14.70
C LEU A 457 11.78 -34.59 -14.23
N ILE A 458 11.68 -33.53 -15.02
CA ILE A 458 12.10 -32.18 -14.64
C ILE A 458 11.13 -31.63 -13.58
N ASP A 459 9.82 -31.81 -13.75
CA ASP A 459 8.83 -31.43 -12.74
C ASP A 459 8.95 -32.26 -11.48
N PHE A 460 9.19 -33.57 -11.62
CA PHE A 460 9.49 -34.40 -10.46
C PHE A 460 10.75 -33.92 -9.73
N GLY A 461 11.80 -33.55 -10.46
CA GLY A 461 13.00 -32.94 -9.89
C GLY A 461 12.67 -31.69 -9.08
N ARG A 462 11.78 -30.81 -9.58
CA ARG A 462 11.30 -29.61 -8.86
C ARG A 462 10.48 -29.96 -7.63
N PHE A 463 9.59 -30.92 -7.74
CA PHE A 463 8.79 -31.40 -6.62
C PHE A 463 9.65 -31.97 -5.48
N GLN A 464 10.70 -32.73 -5.82
CA GLN A 464 11.64 -33.26 -4.82
C GLN A 464 12.36 -32.16 -4.04
N THR A 465 12.57 -30.98 -4.63
CA THR A 465 13.19 -29.85 -3.90
C THR A 465 12.26 -29.23 -2.86
N VAL A 466 10.96 -29.46 -2.97
CA VAL A 466 9.96 -28.93 -2.05
C VAL A 466 9.29 -30.01 -1.18
N PHE A 467 9.65 -31.29 -1.37
CA PHE A 467 9.09 -32.42 -0.61
C PHE A 467 9.47 -32.41 0.88
N GLY A 468 8.47 -32.60 1.74
CA GLY A 468 8.59 -32.53 3.19
C GLY A 468 8.60 -31.11 3.75
N LEU A 469 8.47 -30.09 2.88
CA LEU A 469 8.26 -28.73 3.31
C LEU A 469 6.79 -28.54 3.69
N SER A 470 6.56 -27.82 4.79
CA SER A 470 5.28 -27.13 4.97
C SER A 470 5.31 -25.90 4.08
N VAL A 471 4.38 -25.79 3.12
CA VAL A 471 4.32 -24.61 2.26
C VAL A 471 3.70 -23.49 3.06
N THR A 472 4.56 -22.65 3.59
CA THR A 472 4.23 -21.25 3.81
C THR A 472 4.70 -20.56 2.53
N SER A 473 3.80 -20.54 1.54
CA SER A 473 3.87 -19.82 0.24
C SER A 473 5.24 -19.22 -0.14
N PRO A 474 5.94 -19.74 -1.17
CA PRO A 474 7.06 -19.03 -1.75
C PRO A 474 6.46 -17.80 -2.44
N ALA A 475 6.93 -16.65 -2.02
CA ALA A 475 6.71 -15.35 -2.62
C ALA A 475 6.90 -15.47 -4.17
N CYS A 476 6.68 -14.47 -5.02
CA CYS A 476 7.34 -13.19 -4.82
C CYS A 476 8.83 -13.33 -4.40
N GLU A 477 9.40 -14.55 -4.48
CA GLU A 477 10.80 -14.93 -4.47
C GLU A 477 11.28 -14.62 -5.87
N LEU A 478 12.17 -13.63 -5.92
CA LEU A 478 12.92 -13.21 -7.09
C LEU A 478 13.56 -14.38 -7.83
#